data_AF-A0A9D1JXE9-F1
#
_entry.id   AF-A0A9D1JXE9-F1
#
_cell.length_a   1.000
_cell.length_b   1.000
_cell.length_c   1.000
_cell.angle_alpha   90.00
_cell.angle_beta   90.00
_cell.angle_gamma   90.00
#
_symmetry.space_group_name_H-M   'P 1'
#
loop_
_entity.id
_entity.type
_entity.pdbx_description
1 polymer ?
#
loop_
_entity_poly.entity_id
_entity_poly.type
_entity_poly.pdbx_seq_one_letter_code
_entity_poly.pdbx_strand_id
1 'polypeptide(L)'
;MFEKFTQKAIEIVTQAQEEAQRLGHYQIRSEHLLLALYIQTKGVQAKILEFDKIERSKLIEEINFSIGAKINPSGHHEVTFSKSAKRILDETLLLAKKYKSRFIMPQHIALALFSSVDSGAYKIIKKFNLNEEKIIANLTRLLDKNSNEDFEHPENLNENLNTTLSNINNFFKEKNVEEILNNAASKLSTCGYEILGTEQILQSILENNDYEVTKFLDRTGINKDIFMQKLQGISSRSAEFENSEKQIIFTPNAFKAMLLAIDTARELGSVEIKPEHIILGMIKTKTGIAYHILKDLINDTESLEEKLTKEVTGKTPEMLSILRLAKEEAQNLNRTSIGTEMLLLGILGLGSGVGASALHKLGITLKDARYEVEKLVGCGSEHNNSPYEYTPRAKKALECAYEIAKSHNKTKISSENLLYAITRQKECLAMKVLEALGTDVLEIKYGIRKEIGED
;
A
#
# COMPACT_ATOMS: atom_id res chain seq x y z
N MET A 1 -13.37 -7.57 -3.34
CA MET A 1 -12.96 -8.96 -3.03
C MET A 1 -11.74 -9.02 -2.11
N PHE A 2 -10.68 -8.24 -2.38
CA PHE A 2 -9.51 -8.12 -1.48
C PHE A 2 -9.80 -7.48 -0.12
N GLU A 3 -10.93 -6.76 0.02
CA GLU A 3 -11.39 -6.29 1.34
C GLU A 3 -11.60 -7.41 2.37
N LYS A 4 -11.75 -8.64 1.87
CA LYS A 4 -11.83 -9.83 2.70
C LYS A 4 -10.47 -10.50 2.85
N PHE A 5 -9.50 -10.35 1.95
CA PHE A 5 -8.19 -11.00 2.13
C PHE A 5 -7.38 -10.34 3.24
N THR A 6 -6.80 -11.16 4.10
CA THR A 6 -5.77 -10.70 5.04
C THR A 6 -4.46 -10.37 4.29
N GLN A 7 -3.63 -9.48 4.81
CA GLN A 7 -2.31 -9.15 4.27
C GLN A 7 -1.47 -10.40 4.04
N LYS A 8 -1.44 -11.36 4.97
CA LYS A 8 -0.72 -12.63 4.78
C LYS A 8 -1.26 -13.44 3.61
N ALA A 9 -2.58 -13.41 3.39
CA ALA A 9 -3.19 -14.08 2.24
C ALA A 9 -2.83 -13.36 0.93
N ILE A 10 -2.78 -12.03 0.94
CA ILE A 10 -2.29 -11.20 -0.17
C ILE A 10 -0.80 -11.50 -0.46
N GLU A 11 0.04 -11.53 0.57
CA GLU A 11 1.48 -11.81 0.46
C GLU A 11 1.72 -13.17 -0.18
N ILE A 12 0.89 -14.19 0.11
CA ILE A 12 0.97 -15.49 -0.55
C ILE A 12 0.70 -15.35 -2.05
N VAL A 13 -0.34 -14.62 -2.47
CA VAL A 13 -0.68 -14.48 -3.89
C VAL A 13 0.39 -13.67 -4.64
N THR A 14 0.86 -12.57 -4.04
CA THR A 14 1.91 -11.73 -4.62
C THR A 14 3.25 -12.48 -4.70
N GLN A 15 3.62 -13.19 -3.63
CA GLN A 15 4.83 -14.01 -3.61
C GLN A 15 4.77 -15.12 -4.67
N ALA A 16 3.60 -15.69 -4.94
CA ALA A 16 3.45 -16.70 -5.99
C ALA A 16 3.73 -16.13 -7.39
N GLN A 17 3.32 -14.89 -7.65
CA GLN A 17 3.66 -14.19 -8.89
C GLN A 17 5.17 -13.95 -9.00
N GLU A 18 5.78 -13.39 -7.95
CA GLU A 18 7.22 -13.09 -7.92
C GLU A 18 8.05 -14.36 -8.12
N GLU A 19 7.64 -15.47 -7.52
CA GLU A 19 8.30 -16.76 -7.67
C GLU A 19 8.11 -17.35 -9.07
N ALA A 20 6.92 -17.24 -9.68
CA ALA A 20 6.72 -17.64 -11.07
C ALA A 20 7.63 -16.85 -12.02
N GLN A 21 7.74 -15.53 -11.81
CA GLN A 21 8.64 -14.69 -12.59
C GLN A 21 10.12 -15.06 -12.37
N ARG A 22 10.53 -15.23 -11.11
CA ARG A 22 11.91 -15.60 -10.73
C ARG A 22 12.34 -16.94 -11.32
N LEU A 23 11.41 -17.89 -11.41
CA LEU A 23 11.66 -19.21 -11.98
C LEU A 23 11.60 -19.21 -13.52
N GLY A 24 11.11 -18.14 -14.14
CA GLY A 24 10.97 -18.02 -15.60
C GLY A 24 9.71 -18.70 -16.14
N HIS A 25 8.66 -18.76 -15.34
CA HIS A 25 7.36 -19.32 -15.73
C HIS A 25 6.40 -18.20 -16.14
N TYR A 26 5.72 -18.37 -17.28
CA TYR A 26 4.77 -17.40 -17.83
C TYR A 26 3.40 -17.42 -17.15
N GLN A 27 3.15 -18.44 -16.31
CA GLN A 27 1.91 -18.60 -15.56
C GLN A 27 2.16 -18.86 -14.07
N ILE A 28 1.41 -18.14 -13.23
CA ILE A 28 1.19 -18.47 -11.82
C ILE A 28 0.29 -19.70 -11.78
N ARG A 29 0.95 -20.84 -11.60
CA ARG A 29 0.31 -22.15 -11.38
C ARG A 29 0.09 -22.46 -9.90
N SER A 30 -0.71 -23.48 -9.61
CA SER A 30 -0.95 -24.00 -8.25
C SER A 30 0.33 -24.26 -7.46
N GLU A 31 1.37 -24.72 -8.15
CA GLU A 31 2.70 -25.02 -7.65
C GLU A 31 3.40 -23.78 -7.06
N HIS A 32 3.17 -22.60 -7.67
CA HIS A 32 3.71 -21.33 -7.15
C HIS A 32 2.93 -20.84 -5.94
N LEU A 33 1.61 -21.07 -5.90
CA LEU A 33 0.80 -20.78 -4.71
C LEU A 33 1.26 -21.66 -3.53
N LEU A 34 1.60 -22.93 -3.78
CA LEU A 34 2.20 -23.81 -2.79
C LEU A 34 3.58 -23.31 -2.32
N LEU A 35 4.45 -22.90 -3.25
CA LEU A 35 5.75 -22.33 -2.91
C LEU A 35 5.61 -21.05 -2.09
N ALA A 36 4.70 -20.16 -2.47
CA ALA A 36 4.44 -18.94 -1.73
C ALA A 36 3.90 -19.23 -0.32
N LEU A 37 2.96 -20.17 -0.19
CA LEU A 37 2.47 -20.61 1.11
C LEU A 37 3.61 -21.19 1.96
N TYR A 38 4.52 -21.97 1.37
CA TYR A 38 5.73 -22.47 2.04
C TYR A 38 6.63 -21.33 2.54
N ILE A 39 6.84 -20.29 1.74
CA ILE A 39 7.70 -19.16 2.09
C ILE A 39 7.10 -18.33 3.23
N GLN A 40 5.78 -18.09 3.17
CA GLN A 40 5.08 -17.21 4.10
C GLN A 40 4.76 -17.88 5.45
N THR A 41 4.83 -19.21 5.53
CA THR A 41 4.51 -19.95 6.77
C THR A 41 5.77 -20.35 7.53
N LYS A 42 5.84 -19.99 8.82
CA LYS A 42 6.98 -20.28 9.71
C LYS A 42 6.51 -20.83 11.06
N GLY A 43 7.43 -21.40 11.82
CA GLY A 43 7.19 -21.85 13.19
C GLY A 43 6.11 -22.94 13.29
N VAL A 44 5.13 -22.74 14.18
CA VAL A 44 4.06 -23.72 14.44
C VAL A 44 3.19 -23.97 13.19
N GLN A 45 2.96 -22.95 12.37
CA GLN A 45 2.15 -23.06 11.15
C GLN A 45 2.84 -23.95 10.11
N ALA A 46 4.16 -23.80 9.94
CA ALA A 46 4.96 -24.66 9.07
C ALA A 46 4.90 -26.12 9.52
N LYS A 47 4.93 -26.40 10.84
CA LYS A 47 4.77 -27.77 11.38
C LYS A 47 3.38 -28.34 11.15
N ILE A 48 2.33 -27.51 11.27
CA ILE A 48 0.94 -27.95 11.00
C ILE A 48 0.76 -28.35 9.53
N LEU A 49 1.40 -27.61 8.61
CA LEU A 49 1.41 -27.90 7.17
C LEU A 49 2.49 -28.92 6.76
N GLU A 50 3.26 -29.42 7.73
CA GLU A 50 4.39 -30.34 7.54
C GLU A 50 5.49 -29.83 6.58
N PHE A 51 5.58 -28.52 6.38
CA PHE A 51 6.59 -27.89 5.53
C PHE A 51 7.99 -27.93 6.12
N ASP A 52 8.14 -28.14 7.43
CA ASP A 52 9.42 -28.39 8.07
C ASP A 52 10.09 -29.70 7.59
N LYS A 53 9.34 -30.60 6.94
CA LYS A 53 9.86 -31.81 6.30
C LYS A 53 10.41 -31.57 4.89
N ILE A 54 10.17 -30.40 4.31
CA ILE A 54 10.50 -30.10 2.92
C ILE A 54 11.66 -29.11 2.88
N GLU A 55 12.76 -29.50 2.25
CA GLU A 55 13.84 -28.57 1.95
C GLU A 55 13.43 -27.65 0.79
N ARG A 56 13.61 -26.33 0.94
CA ARG A 56 13.21 -25.33 -0.07
C ARG A 56 13.80 -25.62 -1.45
N SER A 57 15.08 -26.02 -1.50
CA SER A 57 15.78 -26.37 -2.74
C SER A 57 15.05 -27.49 -3.49
N LYS A 58 14.66 -28.55 -2.77
CA LYS A 58 13.91 -29.70 -3.30
C LYS A 58 12.52 -29.32 -3.78
N LEU A 59 11.82 -28.43 -3.06
CA LEU A 59 10.53 -27.93 -3.52
C LEU A 59 10.66 -27.18 -4.86
N ILE A 60 11.66 -26.31 -4.98
CA ILE A 60 11.92 -25.56 -6.23
C ILE A 60 12.32 -26.50 -7.37
N GLU A 61 13.18 -27.50 -7.10
CA GLU A 61 13.55 -28.53 -8.07
C GLU A 61 12.31 -29.25 -8.60
N GLU A 62 11.40 -29.67 -7.72
CA GLU A 62 10.18 -30.37 -8.10
C GLU A 62 9.22 -29.49 -8.89
N ILE A 63 9.08 -28.22 -8.51
CA ILE A 63 8.24 -27.25 -9.23
C ILE A 63 8.74 -27.08 -10.66
N ASN A 64 10.05 -26.87 -10.84
CA ASN A 64 10.65 -26.74 -12.17
C ASN A 64 10.48 -28.03 -12.98
N PHE A 65 10.62 -29.20 -12.34
CA PHE A 65 10.39 -30.48 -12.99
C PHE A 65 8.93 -30.67 -13.43
N SER A 66 7.96 -30.32 -12.57
CA SER A 66 6.52 -30.46 -12.83
C SER A 66 5.99 -29.51 -13.91
N ILE A 67 6.53 -28.29 -13.98
CA ILE A 67 6.06 -27.27 -14.93
C ILE A 67 6.73 -27.44 -16.30
N GLY A 68 7.95 -27.95 -16.35
CA GLY A 68 8.73 -28.12 -17.57
C GLY A 68 9.70 -26.96 -17.84
N ALA A 69 10.52 -27.10 -18.88
CA ALA A 69 11.65 -26.22 -19.16
C ALA A 69 11.27 -24.73 -19.25
N LYS A 70 12.18 -23.86 -18.77
CA LYS A 70 12.10 -22.41 -18.85
C LYS A 70 11.89 -21.97 -20.29
N ILE A 71 10.67 -21.56 -20.62
CA ILE A 71 10.44 -20.85 -21.88
C ILE A 71 10.85 -19.42 -21.59
N ASN A 72 11.94 -18.96 -22.21
CA ASN A 72 12.23 -17.54 -22.36
C ASN A 72 11.51 -17.09 -23.64
N PRO A 73 10.23 -16.67 -23.59
CA PRO A 73 9.67 -16.01 -24.74
C PRO A 73 10.44 -14.70 -24.93
N SER A 74 11.04 -14.53 -26.10
CA SER A 74 11.55 -13.25 -26.54
C SER A 74 10.38 -12.25 -26.58
N GLY A 75 10.28 -11.38 -25.58
CA GLY A 75 9.27 -10.33 -25.45
C GLY A 75 8.81 -10.07 -24.00
N HIS A 76 8.32 -8.87 -23.71
CA HIS A 76 7.73 -8.50 -22.42
C HIS A 76 6.41 -9.25 -22.19
N HIS A 77 6.42 -10.34 -21.41
CA HIS A 77 5.22 -11.11 -21.08
C HIS A 77 4.89 -10.99 -19.60
N GLU A 78 3.65 -10.57 -19.30
CA GLU A 78 3.10 -10.55 -17.95
C GLU A 78 2.80 -11.98 -17.46
N VAL A 79 3.10 -12.28 -16.20
CA VAL A 79 2.82 -13.58 -15.60
C VAL A 79 1.33 -13.68 -15.27
N THR A 80 0.61 -14.57 -15.96
CA THR A 80 -0.86 -14.75 -15.86
C THR A 80 -1.23 -15.90 -14.93
N PHE A 81 -2.47 -16.04 -14.46
CA PHE A 81 -2.84 -17.23 -13.69
C PHE A 81 -3.18 -18.42 -14.59
N SER A 82 -2.75 -19.63 -14.21
CA SER A 82 -3.25 -20.86 -14.84
C SER A 82 -4.69 -21.14 -14.45
N LYS A 83 -5.41 -21.93 -15.27
CA LYS A 83 -6.79 -22.39 -14.93
C LYS A 83 -6.86 -23.05 -13.55
N SER A 84 -5.86 -23.86 -13.20
CA SER A 84 -5.80 -24.53 -11.90
C SER A 84 -5.61 -23.54 -10.74
N ALA A 85 -4.75 -22.53 -10.90
CA ALA A 85 -4.54 -21.51 -9.88
C ALA A 85 -5.78 -20.63 -9.68
N LYS A 86 -6.47 -20.24 -10.77
CA LYS A 86 -7.73 -19.49 -10.71
C LYS A 86 -8.78 -20.25 -9.90
N ARG A 87 -9.01 -21.52 -10.23
CA ARG A 87 -9.97 -22.37 -9.51
C ARG A 87 -9.65 -22.51 -8.02
N ILE A 88 -8.37 -22.59 -7.64
CA ILE A 88 -7.96 -22.61 -6.22
C ILE A 88 -8.32 -21.29 -5.52
N LEU A 89 -8.14 -20.15 -6.18
CA LEU A 89 -8.54 -18.86 -5.65
C LEU A 89 -10.06 -18.75 -5.54
N ASP A 90 -10.82 -19.25 -6.52
CA ASP A 90 -12.29 -19.28 -6.44
C ASP A 90 -12.76 -20.18 -5.30
N GLU A 91 -12.16 -21.36 -5.14
CA GLU A 91 -12.44 -22.27 -4.04
C GLU A 91 -12.13 -21.63 -2.68
N THR A 92 -11.04 -20.85 -2.60
CA THR A 92 -10.70 -20.06 -1.41
C THR A 92 -11.84 -19.12 -1.01
N LEU A 93 -12.49 -18.46 -1.97
CA LEU A 93 -13.65 -17.59 -1.73
C LEU A 93 -14.86 -18.37 -1.21
N LEU A 94 -15.13 -19.51 -1.83
CA LEU A 94 -16.23 -20.40 -1.44
C LEU A 94 -16.03 -20.94 -0.03
N LEU A 95 -14.79 -21.31 0.33
CA LEU A 95 -14.46 -21.76 1.69
C LEU A 95 -14.67 -20.64 2.70
N ALA A 96 -14.19 -19.42 2.43
CA ALA A 96 -14.43 -18.29 3.33
C ALA A 96 -15.93 -18.03 3.55
N LYS A 97 -16.74 -18.13 2.50
CA LYS A 97 -18.21 -18.02 2.60
C LYS A 97 -18.81 -19.19 3.39
N LYS A 98 -18.38 -20.43 3.14
CA LYS A 98 -18.84 -21.66 3.80
C LYS A 98 -18.61 -21.59 5.31
N TYR A 99 -17.42 -21.17 5.72
CA TYR A 99 -17.05 -21.03 7.14
C TYR A 99 -17.47 -19.68 7.73
N LYS A 100 -18.35 -18.94 7.03
CA LYS A 100 -18.84 -17.61 7.42
C LYS A 100 -17.74 -16.65 7.86
N SER A 101 -16.53 -16.85 7.32
CA SER A 101 -15.36 -16.08 7.67
C SER A 101 -15.51 -14.69 7.08
N ARG A 102 -15.42 -13.68 7.94
CA ARG A 102 -15.43 -12.27 7.52
C ARG A 102 -14.24 -11.97 6.58
N PHE A 103 -13.13 -12.68 6.77
CA PHE A 103 -11.88 -12.51 6.03
C PHE A 103 -11.33 -13.83 5.45
N ILE A 104 -10.72 -13.75 4.28
CA ILE A 104 -9.95 -14.76 3.58
C ILE A 104 -8.51 -14.75 4.11
N MET A 105 -8.28 -15.67 5.03
CA MET A 105 -6.98 -15.92 5.67
C MET A 105 -6.12 -16.95 4.90
N PRO A 106 -4.80 -17.07 5.20
CA PRO A 106 -3.93 -18.09 4.62
C PRO A 106 -4.45 -19.52 4.74
N GLN A 107 -5.23 -19.82 5.78
CA GLN A 107 -5.85 -21.13 6.00
C GLN A 107 -6.86 -21.49 4.92
N HIS A 108 -7.58 -20.52 4.34
CA HIS A 108 -8.49 -20.79 3.22
C HIS A 108 -7.71 -21.14 1.95
N ILE A 109 -6.63 -20.40 1.67
CA ILE A 109 -5.74 -20.68 0.52
C ILE A 109 -5.09 -22.06 0.69
N ALA A 110 -4.57 -22.34 1.89
CA ALA A 110 -4.02 -23.65 2.21
C ALA A 110 -5.06 -24.76 2.04
N LEU A 111 -6.26 -24.59 2.61
CA LEU A 111 -7.30 -25.60 2.51
C LEU A 111 -7.71 -25.85 1.04
N ALA A 112 -7.88 -24.80 0.24
CA ALA A 112 -8.16 -24.94 -1.20
C ALA A 112 -7.01 -25.66 -1.93
N LEU A 113 -5.75 -25.30 -1.67
CA LEU A 113 -4.57 -25.95 -2.27
C LEU A 113 -4.50 -27.44 -1.94
N PHE A 114 -4.64 -27.79 -0.66
CA PHE A 114 -4.56 -29.19 -0.21
C PHE A 114 -5.80 -30.01 -0.62
N SER A 115 -6.94 -29.37 -0.89
CA SER A 115 -8.17 -30.05 -1.34
C SER A 115 -8.27 -30.19 -2.87
N SER A 116 -7.46 -29.46 -3.64
CA SER A 116 -7.44 -29.50 -5.10
C SER A 116 -6.63 -30.69 -5.65
N VAL A 117 -7.21 -31.90 -5.58
CA VAL A 117 -6.58 -33.21 -5.91
C VAL A 117 -5.98 -33.30 -7.32
N ASP A 118 -6.54 -32.59 -8.29
CA ASP A 118 -6.11 -32.56 -9.68
C ASP A 118 -5.10 -31.44 -10.00
N SER A 119 -4.63 -30.70 -8.99
CA SER A 119 -3.65 -29.63 -9.15
C SER A 119 -2.20 -30.14 -9.18
N GLY A 120 -1.31 -29.35 -9.79
CA GLY A 120 0.12 -29.62 -9.74
C GLY A 120 0.68 -29.51 -8.32
N ALA A 121 0.17 -28.57 -7.53
CA ALA A 121 0.49 -28.46 -6.10
C ALA A 121 0.22 -29.77 -5.36
N TYR A 122 -0.95 -30.39 -5.59
CA TYR A 122 -1.32 -31.63 -4.93
C TYR A 122 -0.41 -32.81 -5.32
N LYS A 123 0.02 -32.88 -6.59
CA LYS A 123 1.01 -33.88 -7.02
C LYS A 123 2.35 -33.73 -6.29
N ILE A 124 2.78 -32.49 -6.05
CA ILE A 124 4.01 -32.20 -5.29
C ILE A 124 3.83 -32.57 -3.81
N ILE A 125 2.69 -32.22 -3.21
CA ILE A 125 2.32 -32.60 -1.83
C ILE A 125 2.42 -34.12 -1.65
N LYS A 126 1.86 -34.90 -2.60
CA LYS A 126 1.98 -36.37 -2.61
C LYS A 126 3.41 -36.86 -2.66
N LYS A 127 4.26 -36.24 -3.50
CA LYS A 127 5.66 -36.66 -3.67
C LYS A 127 6.50 -36.44 -2.41
N PHE A 128 6.20 -35.38 -1.65
CA PHE A 128 6.84 -35.11 -0.36
C PHE A 128 6.25 -35.92 0.81
N ASN A 129 5.30 -36.82 0.55
CA ASN A 129 4.65 -37.66 1.56
C ASN A 129 4.06 -36.84 2.74
N LEU A 130 3.50 -35.66 2.45
CA LEU A 130 2.80 -34.88 3.48
C LEU A 130 1.48 -35.57 3.83
N ASN A 131 1.12 -35.56 5.11
CA ASN A 131 -0.15 -36.14 5.54
C ASN A 131 -1.30 -35.16 5.27
N GLU A 132 -1.77 -35.12 4.02
CA GLU A 132 -2.85 -34.23 3.56
C GLU A 132 -4.15 -34.41 4.34
N GLU A 133 -4.53 -35.63 4.72
CA GLU A 133 -5.76 -35.89 5.49
C GLU A 133 -5.70 -35.20 6.84
N LYS A 134 -4.56 -35.33 7.53
CA LYS A 134 -4.30 -34.65 8.80
C LYS A 134 -4.23 -33.14 8.63
N ILE A 135 -3.60 -32.63 7.57
CA ILE A 135 -3.50 -31.19 7.29
C ILE A 135 -4.89 -30.59 7.04
N ILE A 136 -5.69 -31.21 6.16
CA ILE A 136 -7.07 -30.79 5.84
C ILE A 136 -7.94 -30.83 7.11
N ALA A 137 -7.86 -31.89 7.90
CA ALA A 137 -8.61 -32.00 9.15
C ALA A 137 -8.22 -30.91 10.16
N ASN A 138 -6.92 -30.60 10.29
CA ASN A 138 -6.45 -29.53 11.16
C ASN A 138 -6.90 -28.15 10.68
N LEU A 139 -6.77 -27.86 9.38
CA LEU A 139 -7.21 -26.59 8.79
C LEU A 139 -8.72 -26.40 8.92
N THR A 140 -9.49 -27.45 8.66
CA THR A 140 -10.95 -27.44 8.82
C THR A 140 -11.32 -27.15 10.27
N ARG A 141 -10.70 -27.84 11.24
CA ARG A 141 -10.95 -27.61 12.67
C ARG A 141 -10.59 -26.18 13.10
N LEU A 142 -9.53 -25.60 12.53
CA LEU A 142 -9.14 -24.21 12.81
C LEU A 142 -10.16 -23.22 12.26
N LEU A 143 -10.66 -23.44 11.03
CA LEU A 143 -11.69 -22.60 10.42
C LEU A 143 -13.04 -22.72 11.14
N ASP A 144 -13.43 -23.94 11.54
CA ASP A 144 -14.67 -24.17 12.30
C ASP A 144 -14.65 -23.48 13.67
N LYS A 145 -13.53 -23.52 14.39
CA LYS A 145 -13.38 -22.79 15.66
C LYS A 145 -13.52 -21.28 15.49
N ASN A 146 -13.00 -20.75 14.39
CA ASN A 146 -13.02 -19.31 14.12
C ASN A 146 -14.33 -18.82 13.48
N SER A 147 -15.28 -19.73 13.17
CA SER A 147 -16.51 -19.41 12.43
C SER A 147 -17.61 -18.70 13.26
N ASN A 148 -17.46 -18.62 14.59
CA ASN A 148 -18.50 -18.16 15.52
C ASN A 148 -18.07 -17.06 16.51
N GLU A 149 -16.84 -16.55 16.42
CA GLU A 149 -16.37 -15.46 17.27
C GLU A 149 -16.42 -14.14 16.48
N ASP A 150 -16.92 -13.06 17.09
CA ASP A 150 -16.81 -11.69 16.57
C ASP A 150 -15.33 -11.28 16.59
N PHE A 151 -14.56 -11.81 15.64
CA PHE A 151 -13.14 -11.53 15.50
C PHE A 151 -12.94 -10.17 14.84
N GLU A 152 -12.17 -9.33 15.53
CA GLU A 152 -11.37 -8.30 14.86
C GLU A 152 -10.45 -8.95 13.81
N HIS A 153 -10.07 -8.22 12.75
CA HIS A 153 -9.25 -8.77 11.67
C HIS A 153 -8.02 -9.49 12.26
N PRO A 154 -7.57 -10.67 11.78
CA PRO A 154 -6.46 -11.40 12.42
C PRO A 154 -5.14 -10.61 12.49
N GLU A 155 -5.04 -9.59 11.65
CA GLU A 155 -3.91 -8.67 11.61
C GLU A 155 -4.14 -7.42 12.44
N ASN A 156 -5.35 -7.21 12.98
CA ASN A 156 -5.68 -6.23 14.04
C ASN A 156 -4.87 -6.44 15.33
N LEU A 157 -4.26 -7.62 15.51
CA LEU A 157 -3.39 -7.92 16.65
C LEU A 157 -1.96 -7.38 16.47
N ASN A 158 -1.60 -6.85 15.28
CA ASN A 158 -0.32 -6.20 15.01
C ASN A 158 -0.57 -4.71 14.74
N GLU A 159 -0.41 -3.84 15.75
CA GLU A 159 -0.76 -2.40 15.70
C GLU A 159 -0.29 -1.63 14.44
N ASN A 160 0.83 -2.02 13.81
CA ASN A 160 1.35 -1.40 12.57
C ASN A 160 0.66 -1.82 11.25
N LEU A 161 -0.03 -2.97 11.21
CA LEU A 161 -0.71 -3.48 10.01
C LEU A 161 -2.18 -3.05 9.95
N ASN A 162 -2.79 -2.77 11.12
CA ASN A 162 -4.18 -2.35 11.31
C ASN A 162 -4.54 -1.11 10.51
N THR A 163 -3.68 -0.08 10.59
CA THR A 163 -3.81 1.17 9.84
C THR A 163 -3.74 0.88 8.35
N THR A 164 -2.80 0.06 7.89
CA THR A 164 -2.63 -0.18 6.45
C THR A 164 -3.84 -0.91 5.83
N LEU A 165 -4.38 -1.96 6.43
CA LEU A 165 -5.53 -2.71 5.89
C LEU A 165 -6.87 -1.99 6.06
N SER A 166 -7.09 -1.30 7.18
CA SER A 166 -8.26 -0.44 7.36
C SER A 166 -8.24 0.73 6.37
N ASN A 167 -7.07 1.31 6.13
CA ASN A 167 -6.88 2.35 5.11
C ASN A 167 -7.08 1.81 3.69
N ILE A 168 -6.61 0.58 3.37
CA ILE A 168 -6.86 -0.06 2.06
C ILE A 168 -8.37 -0.24 1.80
N ASN A 169 -9.15 -0.62 2.81
CA ASN A 169 -10.59 -0.83 2.66
C ASN A 169 -11.40 0.47 2.57
N ASN A 170 -11.01 1.50 3.32
CA ASN A 170 -11.60 2.83 3.17
C ASN A 170 -11.19 3.45 1.82
N PHE A 171 -9.97 3.19 1.36
CA PHE A 171 -9.44 3.62 0.07
C PHE A 171 -10.29 3.14 -1.10
N PHE A 172 -10.62 1.84 -1.17
CA PHE A 172 -11.45 1.33 -2.27
C PHE A 172 -12.89 1.86 -2.26
N LYS A 173 -13.33 2.47 -1.15
CA LYS A 173 -14.63 3.11 -0.98
C LYS A 173 -14.57 4.63 -1.09
N GLU A 174 -13.40 5.21 -1.32
CA GLU A 174 -13.29 6.64 -1.61
C GLU A 174 -14.00 6.91 -2.93
N LYS A 175 -14.86 7.94 -2.95
CA LYS A 175 -15.73 8.24 -4.09
C LYS A 175 -14.98 8.28 -5.44
N ASN A 176 -13.80 8.89 -5.47
CA ASN A 176 -12.98 8.99 -6.68
C ASN A 176 -12.43 7.62 -7.12
N VAL A 177 -11.96 6.81 -6.17
CA VAL A 177 -11.40 5.48 -6.42
C VAL A 177 -12.51 4.52 -6.84
N GLU A 178 -13.64 4.54 -6.14
CA GLU A 178 -14.81 3.75 -6.45
C GLU A 178 -15.36 4.07 -7.85
N GLU A 179 -15.41 5.36 -8.22
CA GLU A 179 -15.80 5.77 -9.58
C GLU A 179 -14.84 5.23 -10.65
N ILE A 180 -13.52 5.40 -10.45
CA ILE A 180 -12.50 4.86 -11.36
C ILE A 180 -12.64 3.35 -11.49
N LEU A 181 -12.80 2.64 -10.38
CA LEU A 181 -12.91 1.18 -10.38
C LEU A 181 -14.21 0.68 -10.99
N ASN A 182 -15.33 1.36 -10.76
CA ASN A 182 -16.61 1.03 -11.39
C ASN A 182 -16.59 1.31 -12.89
N ASN A 183 -15.98 2.42 -13.31
CA ASN A 183 -15.79 2.75 -14.73
C ASN A 183 -14.79 1.81 -15.40
N ALA A 184 -13.76 1.36 -14.67
CA ALA A 184 -12.83 0.34 -15.15
C ALA A 184 -13.50 -1.03 -15.22
N ALA A 185 -14.36 -1.36 -14.26
CA ALA A 185 -15.13 -2.60 -14.21
C ALA A 185 -16.24 -2.66 -15.26
N SER A 186 -16.89 -1.54 -15.59
CA SER A 186 -17.92 -1.51 -16.64
C SER A 186 -17.35 -1.83 -18.02
N LYS A 187 -16.08 -1.47 -18.25
CA LYS A 187 -15.32 -1.83 -19.46
C LYS A 187 -15.03 -3.33 -19.54
N LEU A 188 -15.01 -4.04 -18.41
CA LEU A 188 -14.92 -5.49 -18.40
C LEU A 188 -16.15 -6.11 -19.08
N SER A 189 -17.35 -5.56 -18.85
CA SER A 189 -18.59 -6.03 -19.48
C SER A 189 -18.69 -5.72 -20.99
N THR A 190 -18.10 -4.61 -21.46
CA THR A 190 -18.11 -4.26 -22.88
C THR A 190 -17.07 -5.07 -23.68
N CYS A 191 -16.06 -5.61 -23.00
CA CYS A 191 -14.95 -6.32 -23.61
C CYS A 191 -14.85 -7.82 -23.23
N GLY A 192 -15.78 -8.33 -22.42
CA GLY A 192 -15.89 -9.77 -22.08
C GLY A 192 -14.90 -10.26 -21.03
N TYR A 193 -14.45 -9.41 -20.09
CA TYR A 193 -13.47 -9.73 -19.05
C TYR A 193 -14.11 -9.92 -17.66
N GLU A 194 -13.46 -10.65 -16.75
CA GLU A 194 -13.94 -10.91 -15.37
C GLU A 194 -13.02 -10.34 -14.27
N ILE A 195 -11.79 -9.93 -14.61
CA ILE A 195 -10.73 -9.47 -13.69
C ILE A 195 -10.22 -8.09 -14.12
N LEU A 196 -10.03 -7.18 -13.17
CA LEU A 196 -9.57 -5.81 -13.38
C LEU A 196 -8.03 -5.74 -13.43
N GLY A 197 -7.49 -5.39 -14.61
CA GLY A 197 -6.07 -5.16 -14.84
C GLY A 197 -5.65 -3.70 -14.67
N THR A 198 -4.34 -3.45 -14.74
CA THR A 198 -3.78 -2.10 -14.67
C THR A 198 -4.25 -1.22 -15.84
N GLU A 199 -4.49 -1.84 -16.98
CA GLU A 199 -4.84 -1.20 -18.24
C GLU A 199 -6.30 -0.70 -18.25
N GLN A 200 -7.26 -1.41 -17.65
CA GLN A 200 -8.63 -0.90 -17.53
C GLN A 200 -8.71 0.24 -16.51
N ILE A 201 -7.92 0.17 -15.44
CA ILE A 201 -7.82 1.26 -14.45
C ILE A 201 -7.24 2.50 -15.12
N LEU A 202 -6.11 2.37 -15.83
CA LEU A 202 -5.49 3.51 -16.52
C LEU A 202 -6.38 4.04 -17.64
N GLN A 203 -7.04 3.18 -18.42
CA GLN A 203 -8.01 3.60 -19.42
C GLN A 203 -9.15 4.40 -18.79
N SER A 204 -9.65 3.97 -17.63
CA SER A 204 -10.69 4.69 -16.91
C SER A 204 -10.25 6.08 -16.43
N ILE A 205 -8.99 6.24 -16.06
CA ILE A 205 -8.42 7.54 -15.68
C ILE A 205 -8.30 8.44 -16.92
N LEU A 206 -7.71 7.92 -18.01
CA LEU A 206 -7.49 8.66 -19.27
C LEU A 206 -8.78 9.08 -19.98
N GLU A 207 -9.90 8.43 -19.70
CA GLU A 207 -11.20 8.78 -20.27
C GLU A 207 -11.86 10.01 -19.63
N ASN A 208 -11.44 10.36 -18.41
CA ASN A 208 -11.97 11.51 -17.72
C ASN A 208 -11.03 12.71 -17.89
N ASN A 209 -11.44 13.62 -18.77
CA ASN A 209 -10.71 14.86 -19.08
C ASN A 209 -10.75 15.90 -17.94
N ASP A 210 -11.60 15.71 -16.93
CA ASP A 210 -11.67 16.60 -15.79
C ASP A 210 -10.51 16.37 -14.83
N TYR A 211 -9.91 15.18 -14.85
CA TYR A 211 -8.73 14.89 -14.04
C TYR A 211 -7.52 15.68 -14.52
N GLU A 212 -6.86 16.34 -13.56
CA GLU A 212 -5.64 17.11 -13.83
C GLU A 212 -4.52 16.22 -14.34
N VAL A 213 -4.40 14.99 -13.82
CA VAL A 213 -3.46 14.00 -14.34
C VAL A 213 -3.67 13.69 -15.82
N THR A 214 -4.91 13.64 -16.30
CA THR A 214 -5.22 13.33 -17.70
C THR A 214 -4.72 14.47 -18.59
N LYS A 215 -4.97 15.71 -18.20
CA LYS A 215 -4.46 16.90 -18.92
C LYS A 215 -2.93 16.97 -18.90
N PHE A 216 -2.31 16.59 -17.79
CA PHE A 216 -0.85 16.49 -17.71
C PHE A 216 -0.31 15.42 -18.66
N LEU A 217 -0.86 14.21 -18.62
CA LEU A 217 -0.46 13.10 -19.46
C LEU A 217 -0.60 13.45 -20.95
N ASP A 218 -1.69 14.11 -21.34
CA ASP A 218 -1.90 14.61 -22.70
C ASP A 218 -0.78 15.54 -23.16
N ARG A 219 -0.33 16.48 -22.31
CA ARG A 219 0.80 17.38 -22.61
C ARG A 219 2.13 16.63 -22.74
N THR A 220 2.26 15.50 -22.06
CA THR A 220 3.43 14.62 -22.18
C THR A 220 3.35 13.64 -23.36
N GLY A 221 2.25 13.67 -24.13
CA GLY A 221 2.05 12.81 -25.30
C GLY A 221 1.37 11.47 -24.99
N ILE A 222 0.92 11.24 -23.76
CA ILE A 222 0.12 10.07 -23.38
C ILE A 222 -1.35 10.50 -23.34
N ASN A 223 -2.10 10.18 -24.39
CA ASN A 223 -3.55 10.37 -24.41
C ASN A 223 -4.29 9.05 -24.61
N LYS A 224 -5.61 9.08 -24.39
CA LYS A 224 -6.48 7.90 -24.52
C LYS A 224 -6.32 7.18 -25.86
N ASP A 225 -6.33 7.90 -26.97
CA ASP A 225 -6.33 7.29 -28.32
C ASP A 225 -5.02 6.56 -28.60
N ILE A 226 -3.89 7.18 -28.25
CA ILE A 226 -2.55 6.59 -28.37
C ILE A 226 -2.41 5.37 -27.44
N PHE A 227 -2.88 5.50 -26.19
CA PHE A 227 -2.88 4.39 -25.24
C PHE A 227 -3.69 3.20 -25.76
N MET A 228 -4.89 3.44 -26.29
CA MET A 228 -5.75 2.41 -26.85
C MET A 228 -5.16 1.75 -28.10
N GLN A 229 -4.50 2.51 -28.97
CA GLN A 229 -3.81 1.97 -30.14
C GLN A 229 -2.68 1.01 -29.74
N LYS A 230 -1.88 1.38 -28.73
CA LYS A 230 -0.84 0.49 -28.17
C LYS A 230 -1.45 -0.75 -27.51
N LEU A 231 -2.52 -0.56 -26.74
CA LEU A 231 -3.23 -1.66 -26.09
C LEU A 231 -3.80 -2.65 -27.13
N GLN A 232 -4.17 -2.20 -28.33
CA GLN A 232 -4.63 -3.04 -29.45
C GLN A 232 -3.57 -3.97 -30.02
N GLY A 233 -2.28 -3.59 -29.93
CA GLY A 233 -1.16 -4.41 -30.38
C GLY A 233 -0.69 -5.48 -29.39
N ILE A 234 -1.21 -5.49 -28.15
CA ILE A 234 -0.80 -6.44 -27.11
C ILE A 234 -1.61 -7.73 -27.24
N SER A 235 -0.95 -8.83 -27.60
CA SER A 235 -1.55 -10.14 -27.92
C SER A 235 -2.14 -10.91 -26.72
N SER A 236 -2.04 -10.40 -25.49
CA SER A 236 -2.57 -11.08 -24.28
C SER A 236 -4.11 -11.01 -24.14
N ARG A 237 -4.82 -10.45 -25.12
CA ARG A 237 -6.26 -10.14 -25.07
C ARG A 237 -7.20 -11.34 -24.99
N SER A 238 -6.73 -12.58 -25.22
CA SER A 238 -7.61 -13.72 -25.54
C SER A 238 -7.39 -14.98 -24.68
N ALA A 239 -6.46 -14.98 -23.71
CA ALA A 239 -6.06 -16.21 -23.01
C ALA A 239 -6.86 -16.52 -21.72
N GLU A 240 -7.79 -15.65 -21.32
CA GLU A 240 -8.42 -15.73 -20.01
C GLU A 240 -9.94 -15.89 -20.14
N PHE A 241 -10.35 -17.16 -20.31
CA PHE A 241 -11.71 -17.59 -20.63
C PHE A 241 -12.76 -17.48 -19.50
N GLU A 242 -14.00 -17.52 -19.98
CA GLU A 242 -15.38 -17.53 -19.44
C GLU A 242 -15.69 -18.27 -18.12
N ASN A 243 -16.66 -17.65 -17.44
CA ASN A 243 -17.60 -18.14 -16.42
C ASN A 243 -17.10 -18.08 -14.98
N SER A 244 -17.46 -17.01 -14.28
CA SER A 244 -18.36 -17.10 -13.12
C SER A 244 -18.79 -15.72 -12.58
N GLU A 245 -19.89 -15.73 -11.81
CA GLU A 245 -20.63 -14.56 -11.35
C GLU A 245 -19.77 -13.47 -10.66
N LYS A 246 -20.08 -12.22 -11.03
CA LYS A 246 -19.32 -10.99 -10.79
C LYS A 246 -18.89 -10.76 -9.33
N GLN A 247 -17.60 -10.90 -9.07
CA GLN A 247 -16.86 -10.15 -8.07
C GLN A 247 -15.55 -9.63 -8.70
N ILE A 248 -15.20 -8.36 -8.49
CA ILE A 248 -13.98 -7.76 -9.04
C ILE A 248 -12.75 -8.41 -8.39
N ILE A 249 -12.06 -9.26 -9.14
CA ILE A 249 -10.70 -9.75 -8.88
C ILE A 249 -9.76 -8.77 -9.57
N PHE A 250 -8.63 -8.41 -8.96
CA PHE A 250 -7.57 -7.59 -9.55
C PHE A 250 -6.47 -8.53 -10.03
N THR A 251 -5.77 -8.18 -11.10
CA THR A 251 -4.50 -8.85 -11.40
C THR A 251 -3.49 -8.54 -10.28
N PRO A 252 -2.47 -9.40 -10.04
CA PRO A 252 -1.49 -9.13 -9.00
C PRO A 252 -0.73 -7.81 -9.20
N ASN A 253 -0.46 -7.43 -10.46
CA ASN A 253 0.14 -6.12 -10.78
C ASN A 253 -0.82 -4.96 -10.53
N ALA A 254 -2.12 -5.10 -10.88
CA ALA A 254 -3.12 -4.09 -10.57
C ALA A 254 -3.27 -3.90 -9.06
N PHE A 255 -3.24 -4.99 -8.32
CA PHE A 255 -3.28 -4.96 -6.87
C PHE A 255 -2.03 -4.30 -6.27
N LYS A 256 -0.82 -4.70 -6.70
CA LYS A 256 0.45 -4.10 -6.27
C LYS A 256 0.52 -2.60 -6.61
N ALA A 257 0.03 -2.19 -7.78
CA ALA A 257 -0.05 -0.79 -8.18
C ALA A 257 -0.96 0.01 -7.23
N MET A 258 -2.10 -0.56 -6.82
CA MET A 258 -3.01 0.09 -5.88
C MET A 258 -2.42 0.19 -4.47
N LEU A 259 -1.63 -0.80 -4.01
CA LEU A 259 -0.88 -0.67 -2.75
C LEU A 259 0.16 0.46 -2.81
N LEU A 260 0.96 0.49 -3.87
CA LEU A 260 1.96 1.54 -4.07
C LEU A 260 1.33 2.93 -4.27
N ALA A 261 0.09 2.99 -4.78
CA ALA A 261 -0.67 4.23 -4.85
C ALA A 261 -1.01 4.79 -3.47
N ILE A 262 -1.33 3.92 -2.50
CA ILE A 262 -1.56 4.32 -1.12
C ILE A 262 -0.28 4.85 -0.50
N ASP A 263 0.83 4.13 -0.64
CA ASP A 263 2.12 4.57 -0.12
C ASP A 263 2.54 5.90 -0.76
N THR A 264 2.33 6.05 -2.06
CA THR A 264 2.60 7.30 -2.77
C THR A 264 1.70 8.44 -2.29
N ALA A 265 0.40 8.21 -2.07
CA ALA A 265 -0.47 9.24 -1.52
C ALA A 265 0.00 9.70 -0.13
N ARG A 266 0.46 8.78 0.73
CA ARG A 266 1.01 9.10 2.05
C ARG A 266 2.33 9.88 1.95
N GLU A 267 3.26 9.41 1.12
CA GLU A 267 4.54 10.06 0.85
C GLU A 267 4.34 11.49 0.33
N LEU A 268 3.34 11.70 -0.52
CA LEU A 268 3.02 13.01 -1.10
C LEU A 268 2.07 13.85 -0.23
N GLY A 269 1.74 13.37 0.98
CA GLY A 269 0.95 14.10 1.96
C GLY A 269 -0.54 14.22 1.64
N SER A 270 -1.06 13.43 0.70
CA SER A 270 -2.43 13.48 0.23
C SER A 270 -3.41 12.81 1.20
N VAL A 271 -4.58 13.44 1.37
CA VAL A 271 -5.65 12.97 2.28
C VAL A 271 -6.60 11.98 1.60
N GLU A 272 -6.61 11.98 0.27
CA GLU A 272 -7.41 11.09 -0.57
C GLU A 272 -6.53 10.55 -1.70
N ILE A 273 -6.87 9.36 -2.20
CA ILE A 273 -6.11 8.74 -3.29
C ILE A 273 -6.70 9.20 -4.61
N LYS A 274 -6.03 10.20 -5.17
CA LYS A 274 -6.31 10.78 -6.47
C LYS A 274 -5.74 9.93 -7.63
N PRO A 275 -6.25 10.14 -8.86
CA PRO A 275 -5.74 9.50 -10.07
C PRO A 275 -4.20 9.57 -10.22
N GLU A 276 -3.58 10.68 -9.82
CA GLU A 276 -2.14 10.89 -9.88
C GLU A 276 -1.36 9.86 -9.05
N HIS A 277 -1.84 9.52 -7.84
CA HIS A 277 -1.14 8.52 -7.01
C HIS A 277 -1.32 7.11 -7.55
N ILE A 278 -2.47 6.81 -8.19
CA ILE A 278 -2.70 5.51 -8.84
C ILE A 278 -1.71 5.33 -9.99
N ILE A 279 -1.53 6.37 -10.81
CA ILE A 279 -0.57 6.36 -11.92
C ILE A 279 0.87 6.26 -11.40
N LEU A 280 1.23 7.02 -10.35
CA LEU A 280 2.55 6.90 -9.73
C LEU A 280 2.77 5.49 -9.13
N GLY A 281 1.75 4.91 -8.51
CA GLY A 281 1.76 3.53 -8.04
C GLY A 281 2.03 2.54 -9.16
N MET A 282 1.37 2.70 -10.32
CA MET A 282 1.63 1.91 -11.53
C MET A 282 3.02 2.12 -12.12
N ILE A 283 3.59 3.33 -12.02
CA ILE A 283 4.98 3.57 -12.48
C ILE A 283 5.97 2.88 -11.54
N LYS A 284 5.74 2.99 -10.22
CA LYS A 284 6.58 2.39 -9.18
C LYS A 284 6.55 0.86 -9.17
N THR A 285 5.49 0.20 -9.66
CA THR A 285 5.50 -1.28 -9.78
C THR A 285 6.61 -1.76 -10.71
N LYS A 286 6.98 -0.96 -11.71
CA LYS A 286 7.90 -1.31 -12.82
C LYS A 286 7.46 -2.58 -13.59
N THR A 287 6.20 -2.98 -13.44
CA THR A 287 5.59 -4.20 -14.01
C THR A 287 4.11 -3.95 -14.32
N GLY A 288 3.54 -4.76 -15.22
CA GLY A 288 2.12 -4.69 -15.62
C GLY A 288 1.92 -3.97 -16.96
N ILE A 289 0.82 -4.29 -17.66
CA ILE A 289 0.54 -3.78 -19.02
C ILE A 289 0.58 -2.25 -19.07
N ALA A 290 -0.06 -1.57 -18.11
CA ALA A 290 -0.10 -0.11 -18.08
C ALA A 290 1.30 0.49 -17.99
N TYR A 291 2.16 -0.01 -17.09
CA TYR A 291 3.55 0.45 -16.96
C TYR A 291 4.33 0.28 -18.27
N HIS A 292 4.23 -0.88 -18.91
CA HIS A 292 4.95 -1.15 -20.15
C HIS A 292 4.48 -0.26 -21.30
N ILE A 293 3.17 -0.02 -21.42
CA ILE A 293 2.66 0.96 -22.39
C ILE A 293 3.20 2.36 -22.08
N LEU A 294 3.14 2.80 -20.82
CA LEU A 294 3.67 4.10 -20.41
C LEU A 294 5.16 4.26 -20.74
N LYS A 295 5.94 3.20 -20.53
CA LYS A 295 7.38 3.14 -20.86
C LYS A 295 7.65 3.17 -22.36
N ASP A 296 6.83 2.51 -23.16
CA ASP A 296 6.95 2.53 -24.62
C ASP A 296 6.55 3.89 -25.22
N LEU A 297 5.66 4.61 -24.53
CA LEU A 297 5.23 5.95 -24.92
C LEU A 297 6.20 7.03 -24.45
N ILE A 298 6.87 6.81 -23.32
CA ILE A 298 7.84 7.73 -22.73
C ILE A 298 9.14 7.00 -22.49
N ASN A 299 10.14 7.30 -23.32
CA ASN A 299 11.49 6.71 -23.25
C ASN A 299 12.15 6.82 -21.86
N ASP A 300 11.72 7.77 -21.03
CA ASP A 300 12.21 8.01 -19.68
C ASP A 300 11.05 8.08 -18.64
N THR A 301 10.69 6.92 -18.10
CA THR A 301 9.68 6.80 -17.04
C THR A 301 10.10 7.42 -15.71
N GLU A 302 11.40 7.54 -15.43
CA GLU A 302 11.88 8.20 -14.19
C GLU A 302 11.64 9.71 -14.27
N SER A 303 11.85 10.32 -15.45
CA SER A 303 11.47 11.71 -15.70
C SER A 303 9.97 11.95 -15.58
N LEU A 304 9.13 10.99 -15.99
CA LEU A 304 7.67 11.09 -15.83
C LEU A 304 7.27 11.05 -14.34
N GLU A 305 7.83 10.13 -13.57
CA GLU A 305 7.61 10.03 -12.13
C GLU A 305 8.01 11.34 -11.42
N GLU A 306 9.19 11.88 -11.73
CA GLU A 306 9.68 13.13 -11.14
C GLU A 306 8.79 14.32 -11.48
N LYS A 307 8.38 14.46 -12.75
CA LYS A 307 7.50 15.55 -13.21
C LYS A 307 6.12 15.46 -12.57
N LEU A 308 5.52 14.27 -12.56
CA LEU A 308 4.21 14.05 -11.96
C LEU A 308 4.26 14.27 -10.44
N THR A 309 5.32 13.82 -9.77
CA THR A 309 5.54 14.08 -8.34
C THR A 309 5.66 15.57 -8.05
N LYS A 310 6.41 16.33 -8.85
CA LYS A 310 6.52 17.80 -8.72
C LYS A 310 5.18 18.50 -8.94
N GLU A 311 4.38 18.03 -9.89
CA GLU A 311 3.06 18.60 -10.16
C GLU A 311 2.06 18.32 -9.02
N VAL A 312 2.10 17.12 -8.44
CA VAL A 312 1.27 16.72 -7.30
C VAL A 312 1.67 17.47 -6.03
N THR A 313 2.96 17.51 -5.71
CA THR A 313 3.50 18.19 -4.51
C THR A 313 3.38 19.72 -4.60
N GLY A 314 3.43 20.29 -5.81
CA GLY A 314 3.15 21.71 -6.03
C GLY A 314 1.72 22.14 -5.66
N LYS A 315 0.77 21.19 -5.58
CA LYS A 315 -0.66 21.44 -5.33
C LYS A 315 -1.10 21.22 -3.87
N THR A 316 -0.40 20.44 -3.04
CA THR A 316 -0.76 20.23 -1.61
C THR A 316 -0.02 21.23 -0.71
N PRO A 317 -0.71 22.10 0.07
CA PRO A 317 -0.06 23.01 0.99
C PRO A 317 0.75 22.26 2.06
N GLU A 318 2.04 22.55 2.18
CA GLU A 318 3.00 22.00 3.17
C GLU A 318 2.42 21.91 4.59
N MET A 319 1.70 22.97 5.01
CA MET A 319 1.02 23.03 6.31
C MET A 319 -0.02 21.91 6.50
N LEU A 320 -0.78 21.55 5.47
CA LEU A 320 -1.79 20.48 5.59
C LEU A 320 -1.13 19.12 5.79
N SER A 321 0.02 18.87 5.16
CA SER A 321 0.81 17.66 5.38
C SER A 321 1.32 17.59 6.82
N ILE A 322 1.83 18.70 7.37
CA ILE A 322 2.28 18.78 8.77
C ILE A 322 1.14 18.50 9.75
N LEU A 323 -0.05 19.09 9.52
CA LEU A 323 -1.22 18.86 10.38
C LEU A 323 -1.71 17.41 10.34
N ARG A 324 -1.67 16.78 9.15
CA ARG A 324 -2.00 15.36 9.00
C ARG A 324 -1.02 14.48 9.78
N LEU A 325 0.27 14.70 9.60
CA LEU A 325 1.31 13.94 10.31
C LEU A 325 1.20 14.14 11.82
N ALA A 326 0.93 15.36 12.28
CA ALA A 326 0.68 15.63 13.70
C ALA A 326 -0.53 14.85 14.24
N LYS A 327 -1.60 14.72 13.44
CA LYS A 327 -2.77 13.91 13.80
C LYS A 327 -2.44 12.42 13.83
N GLU A 328 -1.63 11.92 12.90
CA GLU A 328 -1.16 10.53 12.87
C GLU A 328 -0.27 10.21 14.09
N GLU A 329 0.59 11.13 14.52
CA GLU A 329 1.37 10.95 15.74
C GLU A 329 0.50 10.97 17.00
N ALA A 330 -0.54 11.81 17.04
CA ALA A 330 -1.52 11.79 18.12
C ALA A 330 -2.27 10.44 18.16
N GLN A 331 -2.60 9.89 16.99
CA GLN A 331 -3.18 8.55 16.86
C GLN A 331 -2.23 7.47 17.38
N ASN A 332 -0.97 7.48 16.96
CA ASN A 332 0.03 6.48 17.37
C ASN A 332 0.24 6.45 18.89
N LEU A 333 0.04 7.59 19.55
CA LEU A 333 0.21 7.74 21.01
C LEU A 333 -1.10 7.58 21.79
N ASN A 334 -2.19 7.18 21.12
CA ASN A 334 -3.53 7.04 21.66
C ASN A 334 -4.02 8.33 22.36
N ARG A 335 -3.86 9.46 21.69
CA ARG A 335 -4.24 10.79 22.18
C ARG A 335 -5.41 11.36 21.39
N THR A 336 -6.40 11.89 22.09
CA THR A 336 -7.55 12.57 21.49
C THR A 336 -7.31 14.05 21.21
N SER A 337 -6.16 14.59 21.63
CA SER A 337 -5.82 16.01 21.45
C SER A 337 -4.48 16.20 20.72
N ILE A 338 -4.44 17.20 19.85
CA ILE A 338 -3.26 17.59 19.08
C ILE A 338 -2.58 18.77 19.79
N GLY A 339 -1.49 18.47 20.49
CA GLY A 339 -0.65 19.46 21.17
C GLY A 339 0.46 20.01 20.27
N THR A 340 1.25 20.93 20.83
CA THR A 340 2.41 21.51 20.14
C THR A 340 3.46 20.46 19.78
N GLU A 341 3.61 19.46 20.62
CA GLU A 341 4.51 18.32 20.47
C GLU A 341 4.13 17.44 19.28
N MET A 342 2.82 17.28 19.02
CA MET A 342 2.35 16.60 17.81
C MET A 342 2.67 17.42 16.56
N LEU A 343 2.53 18.75 16.62
CA LEU A 343 2.92 19.64 15.51
C LEU A 343 4.43 19.55 15.23
N LEU A 344 5.26 19.45 16.26
CA LEU A 344 6.70 19.24 16.13
C LEU A 344 7.02 17.91 15.45
N LEU A 345 6.39 16.81 15.87
CA LEU A 345 6.54 15.52 15.21
C LEU A 345 6.04 15.57 13.77
N GLY A 346 4.98 16.33 13.48
CA GLY A 346 4.50 16.58 12.12
C GLY A 346 5.50 17.32 11.24
N ILE A 347 6.25 18.29 11.79
CA ILE A 347 7.34 18.99 11.08
C ILE A 347 8.47 18.00 10.77
N LEU A 348 8.91 17.21 11.76
CA LEU A 348 9.98 16.22 11.56
C LEU A 348 9.56 15.07 10.63
N GLY A 349 8.30 14.65 10.71
CA GLY A 349 7.72 13.59 9.88
C GLY A 349 7.54 14.00 8.42
N LEU A 350 7.48 15.30 8.13
CA LEU A 350 7.46 15.80 6.75
C LEU A 350 8.77 15.44 6.02
N GLY A 351 9.88 15.30 6.75
CA GLY A 351 11.20 14.93 6.22
C GLY A 351 11.80 15.92 5.21
N SER A 352 11.05 16.96 4.87
CA SER A 352 11.31 17.97 3.87
C SER A 352 10.78 19.32 4.36
N GLY A 353 11.22 20.41 3.75
CA GLY A 353 10.89 21.77 4.22
C GLY A 353 11.94 22.35 5.17
N VAL A 354 11.94 23.68 5.29
CA VAL A 354 12.94 24.46 6.01
C VAL A 354 12.96 24.12 7.50
N GLY A 355 11.79 23.94 8.13
CA GLY A 355 11.68 23.58 9.54
C GLY A 355 12.26 22.21 9.86
N ALA A 356 11.97 21.21 9.01
CA ALA A 356 12.53 19.86 9.18
C ALA A 356 14.05 19.87 8.97
N SER A 357 14.54 20.52 7.91
CA SER A 357 15.97 20.63 7.60
C SER A 357 16.75 21.30 8.73
N ALA A 358 16.22 22.39 9.30
CA ALA A 358 16.84 23.09 10.42
C ALA A 358 17.02 22.18 11.64
N LEU A 359 16.00 21.40 12.00
CA LEU A 359 16.08 20.45 13.12
C LEU A 359 17.03 19.28 12.83
N HIS A 360 17.02 18.74 11.61
CA HIS A 360 17.95 17.69 11.20
C HIS A 360 19.41 18.13 11.27
N LYS A 361 19.73 19.37 10.90
CA LYS A 361 21.09 19.94 10.99
C LYS A 361 21.54 20.16 12.43
N LEU A 362 20.60 20.29 13.37
CA LEU A 362 20.85 20.30 14.81
C LEU A 362 20.96 18.88 15.40
N GLY A 363 20.91 17.84 14.56
CA GLY A 363 21.02 16.44 14.99
C GLY A 363 19.72 15.86 15.53
N ILE A 364 18.59 16.56 15.40
CA ILE A 364 17.31 16.12 15.92
C ILE A 364 16.61 15.26 14.88
N THR A 365 16.30 14.02 15.25
CA THR A 365 15.55 13.10 14.39
C THR A 365 14.12 12.91 14.89
N LEU A 366 13.22 12.51 13.97
CA LEU A 366 11.84 12.13 14.33
C LEU A 366 11.80 11.04 15.42
N LYS A 367 12.73 10.09 15.36
CA LYS A 367 12.78 8.96 16.30
C LYS A 367 13.09 9.44 17.71
N ASP A 368 14.08 10.32 17.87
CA ASP A 368 14.49 10.84 19.18
C ASP A 368 13.42 11.78 19.75
N ALA A 369 12.82 12.63 18.90
CA ALA A 369 11.70 13.48 19.28
C ALA A 369 10.50 12.66 19.74
N ARG A 370 10.15 11.57 19.04
CA ARG A 370 9.03 10.70 19.44
C ARG A 370 9.29 10.07 20.81
N TYR A 371 10.50 9.60 21.06
CA TYR A 371 10.88 9.02 22.36
C TYR A 371 10.72 10.02 23.52
N GLU A 372 11.17 11.27 23.36
CA GLU A 372 11.00 12.29 24.40
C GLU A 372 9.53 12.73 24.57
N VAL A 373 8.76 12.76 23.49
CA VAL A 373 7.31 13.01 23.56
C VAL A 373 6.59 11.91 24.35
N GLU A 374 6.89 10.65 24.06
CA GLU A 374 6.34 9.49 24.78
C GLU A 374 6.66 9.55 26.27
N LYS A 375 7.88 9.95 26.63
CA LYS A 375 8.31 10.09 28.03
C LYS A 375 7.60 11.22 28.77
N LEU A 376 7.38 12.36 28.11
CA LEU A 376 6.75 13.54 28.72
C LEU A 376 5.24 13.40 28.86
N VAL A 377 4.60 12.76 27.87
CA VAL A 377 3.15 12.73 27.75
C VAL A 377 2.59 11.39 28.20
N GLY A 378 3.29 10.27 27.95
CA GLY A 378 2.84 8.89 28.14
C GLY A 378 1.94 8.38 27.01
N CYS A 379 1.63 7.08 26.98
CA CYS A 379 0.58 6.52 26.11
C CYS A 379 -0.80 6.69 26.76
N GLY A 380 -1.78 7.22 26.02
CA GLY A 380 -3.15 7.34 26.52
C GLY A 380 -3.83 5.98 26.68
N SER A 381 -4.74 5.84 27.65
CA SER A 381 -5.53 4.62 27.90
C SER A 381 -6.93 4.65 27.29
N GLU A 382 -7.28 5.70 26.53
CA GLU A 382 -8.64 5.91 26.03
C GLU A 382 -8.69 5.91 24.50
N HIS A 383 -9.30 4.86 23.94
CA HIS A 383 -9.82 4.89 22.57
C HIS A 383 -11.20 5.53 22.58
N ASN A 384 -11.24 6.86 22.57
CA ASN A 384 -12.50 7.57 22.37
C ASN A 384 -12.63 7.97 20.89
N ASN A 385 -13.73 7.57 20.26
CA ASN A 385 -14.13 7.91 18.87
C ASN A 385 -14.46 9.42 18.67
N SER A 386 -13.94 10.30 19.53
CA SER A 386 -14.14 11.74 19.45
C SER A 386 -13.24 12.38 18.39
N PRO A 387 -13.69 13.44 17.70
CA PRO A 387 -12.85 14.19 16.78
C PRO A 387 -11.62 14.76 17.50
N TYR A 388 -10.46 14.72 16.84
CA TYR A 388 -9.20 15.25 17.37
C TYR A 388 -9.30 16.75 17.58
N GLU A 389 -9.06 17.20 18.81
CA GLU A 389 -9.11 18.62 19.15
C GLU A 389 -7.71 19.20 19.34
N TYR A 390 -7.45 20.36 18.72
CA TYR A 390 -6.22 21.09 18.98
C TYR A 390 -6.26 21.74 20.37
N THR A 391 -5.19 21.54 21.13
CA THR A 391 -5.03 22.23 22.42
C THR A 391 -4.99 23.76 22.21
N PRO A 392 -5.36 24.57 23.23
CA PRO A 392 -5.27 26.04 23.12
C PRO A 392 -3.87 26.55 22.71
N ARG A 393 -2.81 25.87 23.17
CA ARG A 393 -1.41 26.20 22.81
C ARG A 393 -1.08 25.85 21.36
N ALA A 394 -1.59 24.72 20.86
CA ALA A 394 -1.45 24.35 19.45
C ALA A 394 -2.20 25.32 18.54
N LYS A 395 -3.44 25.72 18.88
CA LYS A 395 -4.21 26.74 18.15
C LYS A 395 -3.43 28.07 18.09
N LYS A 396 -2.90 28.52 19.23
CA LYS A 396 -2.05 29.71 19.31
C LYS A 396 -0.76 29.60 18.47
N ALA A 397 -0.18 28.39 18.36
CA ALA A 397 1.00 28.17 17.51
C ALA A 397 0.65 28.35 16.02
N LEU A 398 -0.48 27.79 15.59
CA LEU A 398 -0.97 27.91 14.21
C LEU A 398 -1.33 29.36 13.86
N GLU A 399 -2.01 30.07 14.75
CA GLU A 399 -2.30 31.51 14.60
C GLU A 399 -1.01 32.33 14.49
N CYS A 400 -0.04 32.06 15.35
CA CYS A 400 1.25 32.76 15.29
C CYS A 400 2.02 32.43 14.01
N ALA A 401 1.97 31.19 13.52
CA ALA A 401 2.59 30.79 12.25
C ALA A 401 1.98 31.52 11.06
N TYR A 402 0.65 31.73 11.08
CA TYR A 402 -0.05 32.55 10.10
C TYR A 402 0.41 34.01 10.12
N GLU A 403 0.48 34.63 11.30
CA GLU A 403 0.94 36.02 11.42
C GLU A 403 2.40 36.20 10.97
N ILE A 404 3.27 35.22 11.27
CA ILE A 404 4.66 35.22 10.78
C ILE A 404 4.69 35.15 9.25
N ALA A 405 3.96 34.21 8.64
CA ALA A 405 3.89 34.09 7.18
C ALA A 405 3.40 35.41 6.54
N LYS A 406 2.33 35.98 7.10
CA LYS A 406 1.74 37.24 6.64
C LYS A 406 2.71 38.42 6.77
N SER A 407 3.45 38.52 7.87
CA SER A 407 4.43 39.60 8.08
C SER A 407 5.61 39.57 7.08
N HIS A 408 5.91 38.40 6.53
CA HIS A 408 6.91 38.20 5.48
C HIS A 408 6.29 38.21 4.06
N ASN A 409 5.05 38.69 3.91
CA ASN A 409 4.30 38.71 2.65
C ASN A 409 4.18 37.32 1.98
N LYS A 410 4.25 36.22 2.73
CA LYS A 410 4.03 34.87 2.23
C LYS A 410 2.54 34.56 2.18
N THR A 411 2.09 33.96 1.09
CA THR A 411 0.68 33.55 0.89
C THR A 411 0.36 32.18 1.47
N LYS A 412 1.37 31.44 1.93
CA LYS A 412 1.26 30.08 2.50
C LYS A 412 2.03 29.99 3.81
N ILE A 413 1.53 29.18 4.73
CA ILE A 413 2.25 28.79 5.95
C ILE A 413 3.12 27.58 5.60
N SER A 414 4.41 27.66 5.93
CA SER A 414 5.42 26.64 5.69
C SER A 414 6.00 26.13 7.02
N SER A 415 6.77 25.05 6.98
CA SER A 415 7.32 24.38 8.18
C SER A 415 8.14 25.32 9.07
N GLU A 416 8.86 26.28 8.49
CA GLU A 416 9.65 27.25 9.26
C GLU A 416 8.79 28.25 10.02
N ASN A 417 7.66 28.67 9.47
CA ASN A 417 6.76 29.61 10.14
C ASN A 417 6.16 28.94 11.38
N LEU A 418 5.81 27.66 11.26
CA LEU A 418 5.28 26.87 12.37
C LEU A 418 6.35 26.58 13.43
N LEU A 419 7.55 26.16 13.01
CA LEU A 419 8.66 25.93 13.93
C LEU A 419 9.03 27.22 14.67
N TYR A 420 9.12 28.35 13.97
CA TYR A 420 9.37 29.65 14.58
C TYR A 420 8.25 30.04 15.56
N ALA A 421 6.98 29.76 15.25
CA ALA A 421 5.86 29.98 16.15
C ALA A 421 5.94 29.14 17.44
N ILE A 422 6.41 27.89 17.35
CA ILE A 422 6.68 27.02 18.51
C ILE A 422 7.74 27.68 19.41
N THR A 423 8.82 28.23 18.84
CA THR A 423 9.87 28.90 19.64
C THR A 423 9.39 30.15 20.39
N ARG A 424 8.26 30.74 20.02
CA ARG A 424 7.66 31.88 20.74
C ARG A 424 6.87 31.44 21.98
N GLN A 425 6.60 30.16 22.13
CA GLN A 425 5.89 29.58 23.26
C GLN A 425 6.84 28.74 24.13
N LYS A 426 7.70 29.42 24.90
CA LYS A 426 8.75 28.79 25.73
C LYS A 426 8.24 27.63 26.60
N GLU A 427 7.05 27.76 27.17
CA GLU A 427 6.48 26.76 28.09
C GLU A 427 5.69 25.62 27.39
N CYS A 428 5.66 25.58 26.05
CA CYS A 428 4.92 24.55 25.31
C CYS A 428 5.67 23.21 25.32
N LEU A 429 4.92 22.11 25.14
CA LEU A 429 5.51 20.76 25.23
C LEU A 429 6.52 20.50 24.10
N ALA A 430 6.30 21.05 22.91
CA ALA A 430 7.30 20.95 21.83
C ALA A 430 8.64 21.58 22.22
N MET A 431 8.63 22.73 22.91
CA MET A 431 9.87 23.34 23.38
C MET A 431 10.54 22.48 24.46
N LYS A 432 9.77 21.89 25.38
CA LYS A 432 10.31 20.96 26.38
C LYS A 432 10.96 19.72 25.75
N VAL A 433 10.37 19.19 24.68
CA VAL A 433 10.95 18.08 23.90
C VAL A 433 12.26 18.52 23.25
N LEU A 434 12.29 19.68 22.60
CA LEU A 434 13.49 20.21 21.95
C LEU A 434 14.61 20.51 22.96
N GLU A 435 14.27 21.06 24.12
CA GLU A 435 15.20 21.28 25.23
C GLU A 435 15.76 19.97 25.78
N ALA A 436 14.93 18.93 25.93
CA ALA A 436 15.37 17.61 26.34
C ALA A 436 16.32 16.95 25.33
N LEU A 437 16.15 17.26 24.04
CA LEU A 437 17.04 16.84 22.96
C LEU A 437 18.30 17.70 22.82
N GLY A 438 18.50 18.68 23.70
CA GLY A 438 19.72 19.47 23.79
C GLY A 438 19.79 20.66 22.85
N THR A 439 18.65 21.17 22.35
CA THR A 439 18.62 22.43 21.59
C THR A 439 17.85 23.53 22.31
N ASP A 440 18.19 24.78 22.00
CA ASP A 440 17.49 25.95 22.52
C ASP A 440 16.83 26.82 21.43
N VAL A 441 16.06 27.82 21.88
CA VAL A 441 15.34 28.75 21.00
C VAL A 441 16.28 29.51 20.05
N LEU A 442 17.51 29.84 20.47
CA LEU A 442 18.46 30.59 19.66
C LEU A 442 19.02 29.72 18.54
N GLU A 443 19.40 28.49 18.84
CA GLU A 443 19.90 27.52 17.87
C GLU A 443 18.85 27.17 16.81
N ILE A 444 17.59 26.93 17.21
CA ILE A 444 16.49 26.66 16.28
C ILE A 444 16.27 27.84 15.34
N LYS A 445 16.25 29.07 15.87
CA LYS A 445 16.07 30.28 15.05
C LYS A 445 17.24 30.51 14.11
N TYR A 446 18.46 30.27 14.57
CA TYR A 446 19.66 30.35 13.74
C TYR A 446 19.61 29.31 12.61
N GLY A 447 19.24 28.06 12.92
CA GLY A 447 19.05 27.00 11.93
C GLY A 447 18.03 27.39 10.86
N ILE A 448 16.87 27.91 11.27
CA ILE A 448 15.84 28.38 10.33
C ILE A 448 16.39 29.49 9.42
N ARG A 449 17.02 30.53 9.99
CA ARG A 449 17.58 31.66 9.22
C ARG A 449 18.60 31.21 8.19
N LYS A 450 19.51 30.31 8.61
CA LYS A 450 20.52 29.72 7.74
C LYS A 450 19.90 28.93 6.58
N GLU A 451 18.81 28.21 6.82
CA GLU A 451 18.10 27.48 5.75
C GLU A 451 17.36 28.41 4.77
N ILE A 452 16.91 29.59 5.23
CA ILE A 452 16.23 30.59 4.40
C ILE A 452 17.24 31.47 3.64
N GLY A 453 18.51 31.49 4.07
CA GLY A 453 19.55 32.34 3.50
C GLY A 453 19.56 33.76 4.03
N GLU A 454 19.07 33.95 5.27
CA GLU A 454 19.15 35.21 6.01
C GLU A 454 20.30 35.10 7.04
N ASP A 455 21.32 35.96 6.93
CA ASP A 455 22.50 35.98 7.83
C ASP A 455 22.18 36.49 9.25
#